data_AF-A0A1A6FZU8-F1
#
_entry.id   AF-A0A1A6FZU8-F1
#
_cell.length_a   1.000
_cell.length_b   1.000
_cell.length_c   1.000
_cell.angle_alpha   90.00
_cell.angle_beta   90.00
_cell.angle_gamma   90.00
#
_symmetry.space_group_name_H-M   'P 1'
#
loop_
_entity.id
_entity.type
_entity.pdbx_description
1 polymer ?
#
loop_
_entity_poly.entity_id
_entity_poly.type
_entity_poly.pdbx_seq_one_letter_code
_entity_poly.pdbx_strand_id
1 'polypeptide(L)'
;DVLTFLDSHVECNVGWLEPLLERVYLNRKKVACPVIEVINDKDMRCPVMAGGLFSIDKSYFYELGTYDPGLDVWGGENMELSFKVWMCGGEIEIIPCSRVGHIFRNDNPYSFPKDRMKTVERNLVRVAEVWLDEYKELFYGHGDHLIDQGLDVGNLTQQRELRKKLKCKSFKWYLDNVFPDLKAPVVRASGVLVNVALGKCVSIENTTATLEDCDGSSQVDHIVFENYQQLL
;
A
#
# COMPACT_ATOMS: atom_id res chain seq x y z
N ASP A 1 16.47 -9.21 20.69
CA ASP A 1 15.09 -9.16 21.19
C ASP A 1 14.12 -9.05 20.04
N VAL A 2 12.93 -9.67 20.16
CA VAL A 2 11.89 -9.66 19.12
C VAL A 2 10.66 -8.93 19.66
N LEU A 3 10.06 -8.07 18.85
CA LEU A 3 8.74 -7.50 19.10
C LEU A 3 7.70 -8.39 18.42
N THR A 4 6.62 -8.73 19.13
CA THR A 4 5.47 -9.43 18.54
C THR A 4 4.22 -8.59 18.79
N PHE A 5 3.56 -8.20 17.71
CA PHE A 5 2.34 -7.41 17.72
C PHE A 5 1.15 -8.35 17.59
N LEU A 6 0.12 -8.11 18.39
CA LEU A 6 -1.14 -8.84 18.40
C LEU A 6 -2.27 -7.84 18.60
N ASP A 7 -3.33 -7.99 17.82
CA ASP A 7 -4.59 -7.29 18.08
C ASP A 7 -5.17 -7.72 19.43
N SER A 8 -5.97 -6.84 20.03
CA SER A 8 -6.60 -7.07 21.35
C SER A 8 -7.67 -8.18 21.36
N HIS A 9 -7.98 -8.76 20.20
CA HIS A 9 -9.08 -9.69 19.98
C HIS A 9 -8.63 -10.86 19.11
N VAL A 10 -7.62 -11.56 19.61
CA VAL A 10 -7.01 -12.74 18.98
C VAL A 10 -6.98 -13.93 19.94
N GLU A 11 -6.88 -15.13 19.38
CA GLU A 11 -6.67 -16.37 20.12
C GLU A 11 -5.49 -17.14 19.50
N CYS A 12 -4.45 -17.36 20.29
CA CYS A 12 -3.24 -18.02 19.81
C CYS A 12 -3.35 -19.54 19.91
N ASN A 13 -3.02 -20.26 18.84
CA ASN A 13 -2.97 -21.72 18.86
C ASN A 13 -1.70 -22.23 19.56
N VAL A 14 -1.67 -23.52 19.93
CA VAL A 14 -0.49 -24.16 20.53
C VAL A 14 0.68 -24.12 19.54
N GLY A 15 1.85 -23.68 20.02
CA GLY A 15 3.08 -23.63 19.21
C GLY A 15 3.11 -22.50 18.16
N TRP A 16 2.28 -21.45 18.31
CA TRP A 16 2.21 -20.37 17.33
C TRP A 16 3.46 -19.48 17.29
N LEU A 17 4.19 -19.32 18.40
CA LEU A 17 5.19 -18.27 18.54
C LEU A 17 6.57 -18.71 18.08
N GLU A 18 6.98 -19.92 18.45
CA GLU A 18 8.27 -20.53 18.12
C GLU A 18 8.61 -20.46 16.63
N PRO A 19 7.71 -20.84 15.69
CA PRO A 19 8.02 -20.74 14.26
C PRO A 19 8.14 -19.30 13.77
N LEU A 20 7.52 -18.30 14.41
CA LEU A 20 7.74 -16.89 14.06
C LEU A 20 9.12 -16.42 14.53
N LEU A 21 9.47 -16.74 15.77
CA LEU A 21 10.75 -16.36 16.37
C LEU A 21 11.93 -17.01 15.64
N GLU A 22 11.79 -18.25 15.19
CA GLU A 22 12.82 -18.94 14.41
C GLU A 22 13.17 -18.17 13.13
N ARG A 23 12.18 -17.65 12.40
CA ARG A 23 12.44 -16.89 11.15
C ARG A 23 13.18 -15.59 11.41
N VAL A 24 12.80 -14.87 12.46
CA VAL A 24 13.47 -13.65 12.89
C VAL A 24 14.89 -13.94 13.39
N TYR A 25 15.08 -15.06 14.09
CA TYR A 25 16.40 -15.51 14.56
C TYR A 25 17.34 -15.85 13.41
N LEU A 26 16.87 -16.61 12.42
CA LEU A 26 17.65 -17.02 11.25
C LEU A 26 18.04 -15.82 10.36
N ASN A 27 17.17 -14.82 10.25
CA ASN A 27 17.47 -13.57 9.57
C ASN A 27 16.73 -12.41 10.23
N ARG A 28 17.49 -11.53 10.90
CA ARG A 28 16.94 -10.37 11.61
C ARG A 28 16.13 -9.40 10.73
N LYS A 29 16.29 -9.45 9.41
CA LYS A 29 15.55 -8.61 8.46
C LYS A 29 14.26 -9.25 7.95
N LYS A 30 13.85 -10.39 8.51
CA LYS A 30 12.56 -11.00 8.22
C LYS A 30 11.50 -10.47 9.18
N VAL A 31 10.34 -10.17 8.62
CA VAL A 31 9.10 -9.91 9.34
C VAL A 31 8.20 -11.14 9.15
N ALA A 32 7.89 -11.83 10.24
CA ALA A 32 7.15 -13.08 10.20
C ALA A 32 5.71 -12.87 10.66
N CYS A 33 4.74 -13.27 9.85
CA CYS A 33 3.31 -13.16 10.12
C CYS A 33 2.70 -14.54 10.35
N PRO A 34 1.80 -14.73 11.32
CA PRO A 34 0.99 -15.95 11.41
C PRO A 34 0.01 -16.03 10.24
N VAL A 35 -0.57 -17.21 10.01
CA VAL A 35 -1.65 -17.38 9.03
C VAL A 35 -2.91 -16.66 9.52
N ILE A 36 -3.20 -15.55 8.86
CA ILE A 36 -4.47 -14.83 8.87
C ILE A 36 -4.90 -14.38 7.46
N GLU A 37 -4.04 -14.60 6.45
CA GLU A 37 -4.14 -14.09 5.08
C GLU A 37 -3.99 -15.20 4.02
N VAL A 38 -4.29 -14.85 2.77
CA VAL A 38 -4.05 -15.71 1.59
C VAL A 38 -2.54 -15.80 1.33
N ILE A 39 -2.02 -17.02 1.15
CA ILE A 39 -0.58 -17.32 1.03
C ILE A 39 -0.22 -17.52 -0.44
N ASN A 40 0.91 -16.97 -0.91
CA ASN A 40 1.50 -17.32 -2.20
C ASN A 40 1.89 -18.81 -2.21
N ASP A 41 1.49 -19.56 -3.24
CA ASP A 41 1.66 -21.01 -3.31
C ASP A 41 3.12 -21.47 -3.45
N LYS A 42 4.06 -20.56 -3.76
CA LYS A 42 5.44 -20.91 -4.13
C LYS A 42 6.49 -20.63 -3.06
N ASP A 43 6.41 -19.51 -2.33
CA ASP A 43 7.55 -19.06 -1.52
C ASP A 43 7.19 -18.42 -0.17
N MET A 44 5.92 -18.53 0.27
CA MET A 44 5.43 -17.95 1.54
C MET A 44 5.61 -16.42 1.66
N ARG A 45 6.11 -15.74 0.62
CA ARG A 45 6.34 -14.30 0.64
C ARG A 45 5.00 -13.57 0.56
N CYS A 46 4.90 -12.52 1.35
CA CYS A 46 3.73 -11.66 1.37
C CYS A 46 4.11 -10.26 0.88
N PRO A 47 3.59 -9.80 -0.28
CA PRO A 47 3.88 -8.46 -0.76
C PRO A 47 3.47 -7.36 0.22
N VAL A 48 2.35 -7.55 0.90
CA VAL A 48 1.79 -6.62 1.90
C VAL A 48 1.12 -7.42 3.01
N MET A 49 1.58 -7.25 4.24
CA MET A 49 0.94 -7.88 5.41
C MET A 49 -0.33 -7.14 5.86
N ALA A 50 -1.21 -7.84 6.58
CA ALA A 50 -2.39 -7.23 7.22
C ALA A 50 -2.01 -6.15 8.23
N GLY A 51 -0.91 -6.33 8.96
CA GLY A 51 -0.34 -5.36 9.90
C GLY A 51 -0.68 -5.56 11.38
N GLY A 52 -1.79 -6.22 11.73
CA GLY A 52 -2.18 -6.42 13.14
C GLY A 52 -1.37 -7.49 13.88
N LEU A 53 -0.86 -8.49 13.15
CA LEU A 53 -0.18 -9.66 13.73
C LEU A 53 1.14 -9.93 13.01
N PHE A 54 2.26 -9.71 13.68
CA PHE A 54 3.59 -10.03 13.16
C PHE A 54 4.68 -10.02 14.24
N SER A 55 5.79 -10.69 13.97
CA SER A 55 7.02 -10.64 14.76
C SER A 55 8.16 -10.02 13.94
N ILE A 56 8.93 -9.13 14.56
CA ILE A 56 10.07 -8.43 13.94
C ILE A 56 11.21 -8.28 14.95
N ASP A 57 12.46 -8.36 14.49
CA ASP A 57 13.61 -8.01 15.34
C ASP A 57 13.48 -6.56 15.81
N LYS A 58 13.62 -6.35 17.12
CA LYS A 58 13.41 -5.05 17.75
C LYS A 58 14.36 -4.00 17.16
N SER A 59 15.63 -4.33 16.99
CA SER A 59 16.61 -3.39 16.45
C SER A 59 16.31 -3.04 15.00
N TYR A 60 15.90 -4.03 14.20
CA TYR A 60 15.49 -3.81 12.82
C TYR A 60 14.24 -2.92 12.71
N PHE A 61 13.25 -3.10 13.59
CA PHE A 61 12.07 -2.22 13.62
C PHE A 61 12.44 -0.74 13.87
N TYR A 62 13.39 -0.48 14.78
CA TYR A 62 13.91 0.88 15.00
C TYR A 62 14.82 1.38 13.86
N GLU A 63 15.60 0.51 13.22
CA GLU A 63 16.38 0.85 12.02
C GLU A 63 15.49 1.29 10.86
N LEU A 64 14.33 0.67 10.70
CA LEU A 64 13.29 1.05 9.74
C LEU A 64 12.52 2.32 10.15
N GLY A 65 12.90 2.98 11.25
CA GLY A 65 12.25 4.20 11.73
C GLY A 65 10.87 3.96 12.34
N THR A 66 10.53 2.73 12.72
CA THR A 66 9.20 2.32 13.21
C THR A 66 8.09 2.70 12.22
N TYR A 67 6.86 2.91 12.70
CA TYR A 67 5.80 3.50 11.87
C TYR A 67 6.05 4.99 11.63
N ASP A 68 5.53 5.49 10.51
CA ASP A 68 5.50 6.94 10.27
C ASP A 68 4.66 7.66 11.36
N PRO A 69 5.26 8.53 12.20
CA PRO A 69 4.54 9.20 13.28
C PRO A 69 3.49 10.19 12.78
N GLY A 70 3.48 10.51 11.48
CA GLY A 70 2.45 11.33 10.86
C GLY A 70 1.19 10.56 10.43
N LEU A 71 1.17 9.22 10.53
CA LEU A 71 -0.03 8.42 10.34
C LEU A 71 -0.95 8.56 11.56
N ASP A 72 -2.23 8.75 11.30
CA ASP A 72 -3.23 9.03 12.34
C ASP A 72 -4.25 7.91 12.45
N VAL A 73 -4.51 7.46 13.68
CA VAL A 73 -5.46 6.40 14.08
C VAL A 73 -5.30 5.05 13.37
N TRP A 74 -5.68 4.96 12.10
CA TRP A 74 -5.78 3.71 11.34
C TRP A 74 -5.75 3.97 9.83
N GLY A 75 -5.16 3.04 9.09
CA GLY A 75 -5.17 2.97 7.64
C GLY A 75 -3.81 3.31 7.05
N GLY A 76 -3.31 2.43 6.18
CA GLY A 76 -2.07 2.62 5.41
C GLY A 76 -0.78 2.22 6.15
N GLU A 77 -0.78 2.04 7.46
CA GLU A 77 0.40 1.67 8.25
C GLU A 77 0.98 0.32 7.86
N ASN A 78 0.11 -0.63 7.52
CA ASN A 78 0.49 -1.97 7.09
C ASN A 78 1.20 -1.94 5.73
N MET A 79 0.71 -1.11 4.80
CA MET A 79 1.36 -0.87 3.50
C MET A 79 2.69 -0.13 3.67
N GLU A 80 2.70 0.91 4.50
CA GLU A 80 3.89 1.71 4.82
C GLU A 80 5.05 0.85 5.31
N LEU A 81 4.78 0.02 6.33
CA LEU A 81 5.79 -0.88 6.87
C LEU A 81 6.15 -1.99 5.88
N SER A 82 5.20 -2.48 5.08
CA SER A 82 5.49 -3.49 4.06
C SER A 82 6.47 -2.97 3.00
N PHE A 83 6.25 -1.75 2.50
CA PHE A 83 7.14 -1.10 1.54
C PHE A 83 8.50 -0.81 2.15
N LYS A 84 8.57 -0.34 3.40
CA LYS A 84 9.83 -0.20 4.14
C LYS A 84 10.62 -1.50 4.17
N VAL A 85 10.00 -2.59 4.60
CA VAL A 85 10.69 -3.88 4.75
C VAL A 85 11.23 -4.33 3.40
N TRP A 86 10.37 -4.45 2.38
CA TRP A 86 10.78 -4.96 1.08
C TRP A 86 11.80 -4.06 0.37
N MET A 87 11.49 -2.77 0.25
CA MET A 87 12.32 -1.85 -0.52
C MET A 87 13.64 -1.53 0.19
N CYS A 88 13.72 -1.68 1.52
CA CYS A 88 14.95 -1.43 2.29
C CYS A 88 15.71 -2.73 2.66
N GLY A 89 15.42 -3.83 1.97
CA GLY A 89 16.25 -5.06 1.98
C GLY A 89 15.93 -6.07 3.07
N GLY A 90 14.70 -6.07 3.57
CA GLY A 90 14.11 -7.16 4.34
C GLY A 90 13.10 -7.95 3.53
N GLU A 91 12.43 -8.90 4.19
CA GLU A 91 11.44 -9.79 3.58
C GLU A 91 10.27 -10.01 4.55
N ILE A 92 9.07 -10.19 4.01
CA ILE A 92 7.86 -10.50 4.78
C ILE A 92 7.41 -11.90 4.42
N GLU A 93 7.17 -12.73 5.43
CA GLU A 93 6.79 -14.13 5.26
C GLU A 93 5.56 -14.47 6.11
N ILE A 94 4.58 -15.14 5.51
CA ILE A 94 3.50 -15.78 6.26
C ILE A 94 3.98 -17.17 6.66
N ILE A 95 3.85 -17.55 7.93
CA ILE A 95 4.36 -18.81 8.47
C ILE A 95 3.21 -19.78 8.73
N PRO A 96 2.98 -20.81 7.86
CA PRO A 96 1.86 -21.74 7.94
C PRO A 96 1.69 -22.47 9.28
N CYS A 97 2.81 -22.72 9.96
CA CYS A 97 2.85 -23.40 11.25
C CYS A 97 2.43 -22.47 12.41
N SER A 98 2.47 -21.15 12.21
CA SER A 98 1.99 -20.18 13.19
C SER A 98 0.54 -19.83 12.87
N ARG A 99 -0.38 -20.17 13.77
CA ARG A 99 -1.81 -19.93 13.59
C ARG A 99 -2.35 -19.12 14.75
N VAL A 100 -3.00 -18.01 14.44
CA VAL A 100 -3.65 -17.13 15.41
C VAL A 100 -5.04 -16.81 14.86
N GLY A 101 -6.08 -17.10 15.63
CA GLY A 101 -7.45 -16.72 15.30
C GLY A 101 -7.63 -15.22 15.52
N HIS A 102 -8.33 -14.55 14.60
CA HIS A 102 -8.67 -13.12 14.69
C HIS A 102 -10.18 -12.95 14.59
N ILE A 103 -10.75 -12.11 15.46
CA ILE A 103 -12.18 -11.78 15.41
C ILE A 103 -12.37 -10.64 14.41
N PHE A 104 -12.72 -10.99 13.17
CA PHE A 104 -13.11 -10.00 12.16
C PHE A 104 -14.42 -9.32 12.53
N ARG A 105 -14.41 -7.99 12.52
CA ARG A 105 -15.58 -7.15 12.78
C ARG A 105 -15.98 -6.45 11.49
N ASN A 106 -17.28 -6.20 11.32
CA ASN A 106 -17.79 -5.46 10.17
C ASN A 106 -17.49 -3.94 10.27
N ASP A 107 -17.35 -3.42 11.48
CA ASP A 107 -17.11 -2.01 11.76
C ASP A 107 -16.03 -1.78 12.83
N ASN A 108 -15.35 -0.65 12.72
CA ASN A 108 -14.35 -0.21 13.69
C ASN A 108 -15.07 0.31 14.96
N PRO A 109 -14.79 -0.22 16.16
CA PRO A 109 -15.46 0.18 17.40
C PRO A 109 -14.95 1.50 17.99
N TYR A 110 -14.01 2.17 17.30
CA TYR A 110 -13.30 3.35 17.80
C TYR A 110 -13.78 4.61 17.11
N SER A 111 -13.83 5.72 17.86
CA SER A 111 -14.14 7.03 17.33
C SER A 111 -12.93 7.63 16.62
N PHE A 112 -13.13 8.13 15.40
CA PHE A 112 -12.13 8.95 14.72
C PHE A 112 -12.22 10.40 15.24
N PRO A 113 -11.11 11.04 15.63
CA PRO A 113 -11.11 12.44 16.05
C PRO A 113 -11.57 13.39 14.94
N LYS A 114 -11.38 12.98 13.69
CA LYS A 114 -11.80 13.64 12.45
C LYS A 114 -12.69 12.69 11.65
N ASP A 115 -13.06 13.11 10.44
CA ASP A 115 -13.74 12.22 9.49
C ASP A 115 -12.86 11.00 9.15
N ARG A 116 -13.43 9.79 9.31
CA ARG A 116 -12.74 8.52 9.10
C ARG A 116 -12.16 8.41 7.69
N MET A 117 -12.95 8.75 6.68
CA MET A 117 -12.53 8.63 5.28
C MET A 117 -11.34 9.55 5.04
N LYS A 118 -11.45 10.82 5.43
CA LYS A 118 -10.35 11.79 5.29
C LYS A 118 -9.09 11.38 6.03
N THR A 119 -9.19 10.76 7.20
CA THR A 119 -8.02 10.25 7.94
C THR A 119 -7.32 9.12 7.18
N VAL A 120 -8.08 8.13 6.70
CA VAL A 120 -7.54 6.99 5.94
C VAL A 120 -6.93 7.46 4.63
N GLU A 121 -7.64 8.30 3.89
CA GLU A 121 -7.17 8.91 2.64
C GLU A 121 -5.86 9.68 2.86
N ARG A 122 -5.80 10.54 3.88
CA ARG A 122 -4.58 11.27 4.23
C ARG A 122 -3.41 10.32 4.49
N ASN A 123 -3.62 9.27 5.26
CA ASN A 123 -2.57 8.30 5.56
C ASN A 123 -2.09 7.58 4.30
N LEU A 124 -3.00 7.12 3.44
CA LEU A 124 -2.65 6.47 2.17
C LEU A 124 -1.88 7.41 1.24
N VAL A 125 -2.27 8.69 1.17
CA VAL A 125 -1.53 9.71 0.39
C VAL A 125 -0.13 9.91 0.94
N ARG A 126 0.06 9.94 2.27
CA ARG A 126 1.41 10.01 2.87
C ARG A 126 2.28 8.83 2.45
N VAL A 127 1.73 7.62 2.44
CA VAL A 127 2.43 6.42 1.97
C VAL A 127 2.75 6.54 0.48
N ALA A 128 1.78 6.94 -0.34
CA ALA A 128 1.93 7.11 -1.78
C ALA A 128 3.06 8.09 -2.14
N GLU A 129 3.06 9.27 -1.51
CA GLU A 129 4.04 10.34 -1.72
C GLU A 129 5.48 10.00 -1.34
N VAL A 130 5.68 8.97 -0.50
CA VAL A 130 7.00 8.54 -0.05
C VAL A 130 7.46 7.27 -0.75
N TRP A 131 6.56 6.33 -1.05
CA TRP A 131 6.92 4.96 -1.40
C TRP A 131 6.54 4.53 -2.82
N LEU A 132 5.59 5.19 -3.51
CA LEU A 132 5.11 4.74 -4.82
C LEU A 132 5.82 5.36 -6.02
N ASP A 133 6.76 6.27 -5.82
CA ASP A 133 7.50 6.95 -6.91
C ASP A 133 6.55 7.51 -7.99
N GLU A 134 6.79 7.24 -9.28
CA GLU A 134 5.91 7.63 -10.39
C GLU A 134 4.55 6.90 -10.42
N TYR A 135 4.40 5.80 -9.68
CA TYR A 135 3.17 5.01 -9.66
C TYR A 135 2.09 5.62 -8.75
N LYS A 136 2.42 6.66 -7.99
CA LYS A 136 1.43 7.41 -7.21
C LYS A 136 0.35 8.04 -8.09
N GLU A 137 0.65 8.31 -9.36
CA GLU A 137 -0.34 8.84 -10.31
C GLU A 137 -1.47 7.82 -10.59
N LEU A 138 -1.18 6.51 -10.53
CA LEU A 138 -2.24 5.49 -10.59
C LEU A 138 -3.12 5.53 -9.35
N PHE A 139 -2.51 5.68 -8.18
CA PHE A 139 -3.24 5.79 -6.91
C PHE A 139 -4.16 7.02 -6.93
N TYR A 140 -3.67 8.15 -7.43
CA TYR A 140 -4.45 9.37 -7.58
C TYR A 140 -5.54 9.26 -8.66
N GLY A 141 -5.27 8.63 -9.81
CA GLY A 141 -6.26 8.46 -10.88
C GLY A 141 -7.41 7.50 -10.57
N HIS A 142 -7.26 6.63 -9.57
CA HIS A 142 -8.37 5.81 -9.05
C HIS A 142 -9.12 6.50 -7.89
N GLY A 143 -8.60 7.64 -7.43
CA GLY A 143 -9.11 8.38 -6.29
C GLY A 143 -9.15 9.87 -6.61
N ASP A 144 -9.87 10.28 -7.65
CA ASP A 144 -9.96 11.69 -8.07
C ASP A 144 -10.34 12.64 -6.92
N HIS A 145 -11.13 12.16 -5.95
CA HIS A 145 -11.49 12.89 -4.72
C HIS A 145 -10.28 13.24 -3.82
N LEU A 146 -9.14 12.58 -4.00
CA LEU A 146 -7.89 12.79 -3.26
C LEU A 146 -7.07 13.95 -3.84
N ILE A 147 -7.14 14.16 -5.16
CA ILE A 147 -6.40 15.21 -5.88
C ILE A 147 -7.09 16.56 -5.67
N ASP A 148 -8.42 16.58 -5.69
CA ASP A 148 -9.20 17.81 -5.81
C ASP A 148 -9.35 18.61 -4.50
N GLN A 149 -8.95 18.06 -3.35
CA GLN A 149 -9.20 18.69 -2.05
C GLN A 149 -8.03 19.46 -1.44
N GLY A 150 -6.85 19.51 -2.07
CA GLY A 150 -5.68 20.15 -1.45
C GLY A 150 -5.38 19.57 -0.06
N LEU A 151 -5.49 18.25 0.06
CA LEU A 151 -5.39 17.54 1.33
C LEU A 151 -4.01 17.78 1.97
N ASP A 152 -4.00 18.43 3.14
CA ASP A 152 -2.76 18.64 3.89
C ASP A 152 -2.29 17.32 4.52
N VAL A 153 -1.33 16.69 3.85
CA VAL A 153 -0.68 15.46 4.30
C VAL A 153 0.34 15.70 5.40
N GLY A 154 0.70 16.95 5.70
CA GLY A 154 1.73 17.34 6.64
C GLY A 154 3.16 17.08 6.14
N ASN A 155 4.13 17.18 7.05
CA ASN A 155 5.54 17.07 6.71
C ASN A 155 5.94 15.59 6.40
N LEU A 156 6.63 15.39 5.27
CA LEU A 156 7.12 14.09 4.79
C LEU A 156 8.66 14.00 4.76
N THR A 157 9.37 15.06 5.17
CA THR A 157 10.84 15.14 5.08
C THR A 157 11.51 14.00 5.82
N GLN A 158 11.07 13.68 7.04
CA GLN A 158 11.65 12.60 7.84
C GLN A 158 11.58 11.25 7.12
N GLN A 159 10.43 10.90 6.53
CA GLN A 159 10.26 9.63 5.83
C GLN A 159 11.08 9.57 4.53
N ARG A 160 11.14 10.68 3.78
CA ARG A 160 11.96 10.80 2.57
C ARG A 160 13.45 10.69 2.88
N GLU A 161 13.92 11.30 3.96
CA GLU A 161 15.31 11.23 4.41
C GLU A 161 15.67 9.82 4.90
N LEU A 162 14.77 9.17 5.64
CA LEU A 162 14.92 7.79 6.07
C LEU A 162 15.09 6.85 4.86
N ARG A 163 14.20 6.95 3.86
CA ARG A 163 14.27 6.14 2.63
C ARG A 163 15.61 6.33 1.91
N LYS A 164 16.11 7.58 1.83
CA LYS A 164 17.45 7.89 1.29
C LYS A 164 18.58 7.28 2.13
N LYS A 165 18.53 7.47 3.45
CA LYS A 165 19.54 6.97 4.40
C LYS A 165 19.70 5.45 4.33
N LEU A 166 18.58 4.73 4.24
CA LEU A 166 18.55 3.27 4.13
C LEU A 166 18.86 2.75 2.72
N LYS A 167 19.01 3.65 1.73
CA LYS A 167 19.29 3.31 0.32
C LYS A 167 18.25 2.34 -0.25
N CYS A 168 16.98 2.59 0.07
CA CYS A 168 15.88 1.73 -0.35
C CYS A 168 15.73 1.76 -1.89
N LYS A 169 15.21 0.66 -2.42
CA LYS A 169 14.92 0.44 -3.84
C LYS A 169 13.74 1.30 -4.30
N SER A 170 13.54 1.37 -5.61
CA SER A 170 12.37 2.02 -6.22
C SER A 170 11.13 1.15 -6.11
N PHE A 171 9.95 1.75 -6.25
CA PHE A 171 8.69 1.02 -6.31
C PHE A 171 8.61 0.13 -7.55
N LYS A 172 9.22 0.57 -8.66
CA LYS A 172 9.40 -0.30 -9.83
C LYS A 172 10.13 -1.60 -9.47
N TRP A 173 11.22 -1.53 -8.70
CA TRP A 173 11.92 -2.73 -8.26
C TRP A 173 11.02 -3.62 -7.40
N TYR A 174 10.19 -3.04 -6.52
CA TYR A 174 9.21 -3.77 -5.72
C TYR A 174 8.21 -4.53 -6.60
N LEU A 175 7.61 -3.87 -7.60
CA LEU A 175 6.70 -4.53 -8.54
C LEU A 175 7.43 -5.65 -9.30
N ASP A 176 8.62 -5.39 -9.83
CA ASP A 176 9.34 -6.37 -10.64
C ASP A 176 9.83 -7.60 -9.83
N ASN A 177 10.08 -7.46 -8.52
CA ASN A 177 10.77 -8.49 -7.70
C ASN A 177 9.96 -9.05 -6.55
N VAL A 178 8.94 -8.34 -6.08
CA VAL A 178 8.12 -8.71 -4.91
C VAL A 178 6.68 -8.98 -5.32
N PHE A 179 6.11 -8.16 -6.20
CA PHE A 179 4.72 -8.33 -6.64
C PHE A 179 4.55 -8.25 -8.17
N PRO A 180 5.18 -9.15 -8.94
CA PRO A 180 5.17 -9.10 -10.40
C PRO A 180 3.80 -9.35 -11.03
N ASP A 181 2.90 -10.02 -10.30
CA ASP A 181 1.54 -10.29 -10.77
C ASP A 181 0.63 -9.05 -10.72
N LEU A 182 1.01 -8.01 -9.95
CA LEU A 182 0.28 -6.76 -9.90
C LEU A 182 0.57 -5.93 -11.16
N LYS A 183 -0.41 -5.88 -12.06
CA LYS A 183 -0.35 -5.03 -13.26
C LYS A 183 -0.57 -3.57 -12.86
N ALA A 184 0.51 -2.78 -12.83
CA ALA A 184 0.49 -1.36 -12.55
C ALA A 184 1.20 -0.58 -13.67
N PRO A 185 0.52 -0.29 -14.79
CA PRO A 185 1.14 0.41 -15.91
C PRO A 185 1.34 1.89 -15.59
N VAL A 186 2.50 2.47 -15.91
CA VAL A 186 2.75 3.88 -15.61
C VAL A 186 1.81 4.77 -16.43
N VAL A 187 1.13 5.70 -15.75
CA VAL A 187 0.26 6.71 -16.38
C VAL A 187 1.12 7.65 -17.23
N ARG A 188 0.80 7.74 -18.52
CA ARG A 188 1.50 8.61 -19.48
C ARG A 188 0.79 9.94 -19.69
N ALA A 189 -0.53 9.90 -19.72
CA ALA A 189 -1.38 11.07 -19.80
C ALA A 189 -2.72 10.75 -19.12
N SER A 190 -3.37 11.78 -18.58
CA SER A 190 -4.68 11.67 -17.96
C SER A 190 -5.41 12.98 -18.24
N GLY A 191 -6.70 12.91 -18.56
CA GLY A 191 -7.49 14.09 -18.87
C GLY A 191 -8.55 13.81 -19.93
N VAL A 192 -9.07 14.88 -20.52
CA VAL A 192 -10.15 14.80 -21.49
C VAL A 192 -9.62 14.67 -22.92
N LEU A 193 -10.22 13.77 -23.71
CA LEU A 193 -9.85 13.59 -25.12
C LEU A 193 -10.77 14.41 -26.03
N VAL A 194 -10.19 15.45 -26.64
CA VAL A 194 -10.94 16.43 -27.46
C VAL A 194 -10.79 16.14 -28.95
N ASN A 195 -11.90 16.02 -29.65
CA ASN A 195 -11.95 16.08 -31.11
C ASN A 195 -11.83 17.54 -31.57
N VAL A 196 -10.68 17.91 -32.13
CA VAL A 196 -10.37 19.29 -32.54
C VAL A 196 -11.31 19.82 -33.63
N ALA A 197 -11.81 18.96 -34.52
CA ALA A 197 -12.67 19.38 -35.63
C ALA A 197 -14.10 19.73 -35.15
N LEU A 198 -14.58 19.04 -34.12
CA LEU A 198 -15.94 19.20 -33.60
C LEU A 198 -16.00 20.02 -32.31
N GLY A 199 -14.86 20.23 -31.64
CA GLY A 199 -14.81 20.85 -30.31
C GLY A 199 -15.51 20.01 -29.23
N LYS A 200 -15.64 18.70 -29.46
CA LYS A 200 -16.36 17.76 -28.59
C LYS A 200 -15.42 16.78 -27.92
N CYS A 201 -15.81 16.28 -26.77
CA CYS A 201 -15.02 15.36 -25.96
C CYS A 201 -15.53 13.93 -26.08
N VAL A 202 -14.62 12.97 -25.99
CA VAL A 202 -14.97 11.56 -25.96
C VAL A 202 -15.45 11.22 -24.54
N SER A 203 -16.69 10.78 -24.43
CA SER A 203 -17.29 10.26 -23.22
C SER A 203 -17.47 8.75 -23.35
N ILE A 204 -17.19 7.99 -22.28
CA ILE A 204 -17.33 6.53 -22.29
C ILE A 204 -18.40 6.13 -21.29
N GLU A 205 -19.57 5.73 -21.79
CA GLU A 205 -20.62 5.12 -20.98
C GLU A 205 -20.67 3.61 -21.26
N ASN A 206 -20.39 2.81 -20.21
CA ASN A 206 -20.30 1.35 -20.27
C ASN A 206 -19.27 0.86 -21.31
N THR A 207 -19.73 0.57 -22.52
CA THR A 207 -18.92 0.05 -23.63
C THR A 207 -19.06 0.88 -24.91
N THR A 208 -19.70 2.04 -24.83
CA THR A 208 -19.98 2.91 -25.98
C THR A 208 -19.25 4.22 -25.79
N ALA A 209 -18.46 4.60 -26.80
CA ALA A 209 -17.81 5.91 -26.85
C ALA A 209 -18.69 6.88 -27.65
N THR A 210 -19.07 7.99 -27.02
CA THR A 210 -19.86 9.08 -27.62
C THR A 210 -19.04 10.36 -27.69
N LEU A 211 -19.47 11.30 -28.55
CA LEU A 211 -18.89 12.65 -28.62
C LEU A 211 -19.86 13.65 -28.03
N GLU A 212 -19.49 14.20 -26.88
CA GLU A 212 -20.34 15.07 -26.07
C GLU A 212 -19.69 16.44 -25.89
N ASP A 213 -20.45 17.38 -25.33
CA ASP A 213 -19.89 18.69 -25.00
C ASP A 213 -18.93 18.52 -23.82
N CYS A 214 -17.75 19.11 -23.93
CA CYS A 214 -16.68 18.91 -22.96
C CYS A 214 -17.07 19.45 -21.58
N ASP A 215 -17.39 18.57 -20.64
CA ASP A 215 -17.61 18.93 -19.24
C ASP A 215 -16.41 18.47 -18.40
N GLY A 216 -15.50 19.41 -18.14
CA GLY A 216 -14.29 19.17 -17.34
C GLY A 216 -14.55 18.81 -15.88
N SER A 217 -15.82 18.75 -15.43
CA SER A 217 -16.22 18.33 -14.09
C SER A 217 -16.80 16.91 -14.02
N SER A 218 -17.06 16.27 -15.16
CA SER A 218 -17.64 14.93 -15.22
C SER A 218 -16.56 13.84 -15.28
N GLN A 219 -16.65 12.82 -14.43
CA GLN A 219 -15.76 11.65 -14.47
C GLN A 219 -15.91 10.83 -15.77
N VAL A 220 -16.98 11.04 -16.54
CA VAL A 220 -17.33 10.27 -17.74
C VAL A 220 -16.43 10.63 -18.94
N ASP A 221 -15.86 11.84 -18.91
CA ASP A 221 -14.99 12.37 -19.96
C ASP A 221 -13.48 12.17 -19.67
N HIS A 222 -13.14 11.63 -18.50
CA HIS A 222 -11.76 11.52 -18.04
C HIS A 222 -11.13 10.19 -18.48
N ILE A 223 -10.13 10.27 -19.36
CA ILE A 223 -9.45 9.11 -19.95
C ILE A 223 -8.00 9.06 -19.46
N VAL A 224 -7.61 7.90 -18.93
CA VAL A 224 -6.23 7.61 -18.51
C VAL A 224 -5.52 6.83 -19.61
N PHE A 225 -4.42 7.39 -20.12
CA PHE A 225 -3.51 6.73 -21.05
C PHE A 225 -2.37 6.09 -20.29
N GLU A 226 -2.35 4.76 -20.33
CA GLU A 226 -1.36 3.93 -19.67
C GLU A 226 -0.30 3.43 -20.66
N ASN A 227 0.94 3.24 -20.21
CA ASN A 227 1.94 2.52 -21.00
C ASN A 227 1.63 1.01 -20.99
N TYR A 228 0.82 0.54 -21.93
CA TYR A 228 0.83 -0.87 -22.30
C TYR A 228 2.02 -1.12 -23.23
N GLN A 229 3.14 -1.61 -22.69
CA GLN A 229 4.00 -2.46 -23.49
C GLN A 229 3.22 -3.76 -23.72
N GLN A 230 2.49 -3.81 -24.84
CA GLN A 230 1.96 -5.06 -25.35
C GLN A 230 3.19 -5.92 -25.66
N LEU A 231 3.47 -6.90 -24.80
CA LEU A 231 4.38 -8.00 -25.11
C LEU A 231 3.82 -8.69 -26.36
N LEU A 232 4.45 -8.43 -27.50
CA LEU A 232 4.41 -9.30 -28.68
C LEU A 232 5.24 -10.55 -28.41
#